data_AF-A0A9C7SEV7-F1
#
_entry.id   AF-A0A9C7SEV7-F1
#
_cell.length_a   1.000
_cell.length_b   1.000
_cell.length_c   1.000
_cell.angle_alpha   90.00
_cell.angle_beta   90.00
_cell.angle_gamma   90.00
#
_symmetry.space_group_name_H-M   'P 1'
#
loop_
_entity.id
_entity.type
_entity.pdbx_description
1 polymer ?
#
loop_
_entity_poly.entity_id
_entity_poly.type
_entity_poly.pdbx_seq_one_letter_code
_entity_poly.pdbx_strand_id
1 'polypeptide(L)'
;MLMVALLAFLVVLLLVAALALLRSARAGRRRTGLPSGRVIYADTGAWGRCERPLFSRRYLLTGKPDYLVEEKGRLIPVEVKPTVSPSTPYRSHVLQLAAYCLLVEEE
;
A
#
# COMPACT_ATOMS: atom_id res chain seq x y z
N MET A 1 9.76 14.47 44.63
CA MET A 1 8.52 14.98 44.00
C MET A 1 8.76 15.64 42.64
N LEU A 2 9.67 16.62 42.51
CA LEU A 2 9.93 17.31 41.23
C LEU A 2 10.35 16.37 40.08
N MET A 3 11.30 15.47 40.31
CA MET A 3 11.77 14.50 39.29
C MET A 3 10.63 13.58 38.81
N VAL A 4 9.77 13.13 39.73
CA VAL A 4 8.61 12.29 39.39
C VAL A 4 7.59 13.07 38.56
N ALA A 5 7.36 14.34 38.89
CA ALA A 5 6.49 15.21 38.10
C ALA A 5 7.05 15.48 36.70
N LEU A 6 8.37 15.69 36.56
CA LEU A 6 9.03 15.87 35.26
C LEU A 6 8.93 14.61 34.39
N LEU A 7 9.15 13.43 34.97
CA LEU A 7 8.99 12.16 34.26
C LEU A 7 7.54 11.93 33.82
N ALA A 8 6.57 12.21 34.69
CA ALA A 8 5.16 12.11 34.36
C ALA A 8 4.78 13.06 33.20
N PHE A 9 5.27 14.30 33.23
CA PHE A 9 5.06 15.27 32.15
C PHE A 9 5.67 14.79 30.82
N LEU A 10 6.90 14.25 30.84
CA LEU A 10 7.54 13.72 29.65
C LEU A 10 6.76 12.55 29.05
N VAL A 11 6.26 11.63 29.88
CA VAL A 11 5.42 10.51 29.42
C VAL A 11 4.15 11.02 28.73
N VAL A 12 3.47 12.00 29.34
CA VAL A 12 2.26 12.60 28.73
C VAL A 12 2.61 13.27 27.40
N LEU A 13 3.72 14.00 27.32
CA LEU A 13 4.17 14.64 26.07
C LEU A 13 4.44 13.60 24.98
N LEU A 14 5.13 12.51 25.30
CA LEU A 14 5.42 11.43 24.35
C LEU A 14 4.14 10.71 23.89
N LEU A 15 3.18 10.48 24.79
CA LEU A 15 1.88 9.90 24.43
C LEU A 15 1.08 10.81 23.49
N VAL A 16 1.06 12.12 23.74
CA VAL A 16 0.42 13.11 22.86
C VAL A 16 1.10 13.13 21.48
N ALA A 17 2.43 13.14 21.45
CA ALA A 17 3.20 13.10 20.20
C ALA A 17 2.93 11.81 19.41
N ALA A 18 2.96 10.65 20.08
CA ALA A 18 2.65 9.36 19.46
C ALA A 18 1.23 9.34 18.87
N LEU A 19 0.25 9.85 19.60
CA LEU A 19 -1.13 9.94 19.13
C LEU A 19 -1.28 10.89 17.92
N ALA A 20 -0.59 12.02 17.93
CA ALA A 20 -0.56 12.96 16.81
C ALA A 20 0.05 12.31 15.57
N LEU A 21 1.20 11.63 15.71
CA LEU A 21 1.86 10.90 14.61
C LEU A 21 0.97 9.78 14.06
N LEU A 22 0.31 9.00 14.93
CA LEU A 22 -0.62 7.95 14.52
C LEU A 22 -1.81 8.51 13.74
N ARG A 23 -2.36 9.65 14.15
CA ARG A 23 -3.45 10.31 13.41
C ARG A 23 -2.98 10.82 12.06
N SER A 24 -1.82 11.45 12.00
CA SER A 24 -1.22 11.93 10.75
C SER A 24 -0.91 10.79 9.78
N ALA A 25 -0.35 9.69 10.26
CA ALA A 25 -0.07 8.50 9.46
C ALA A 25 -1.37 7.87 8.91
N ARG A 26 -2.40 7.73 9.76
CA ARG A 26 -3.73 7.23 9.33
C ARG A 26 -4.39 8.16 8.31
N ALA A 27 -4.30 9.47 8.49
CA ALA A 27 -4.83 10.45 7.56
C ALA A 27 -4.08 10.42 6.22
N GLY A 28 -2.75 10.35 6.25
CA GLY A 28 -1.91 10.19 5.07
C GLY A 28 -2.25 8.93 4.30
N ARG A 29 -2.39 7.80 5.00
CA ARG A 29 -2.78 6.52 4.40
C ARG A 29 -4.16 6.56 3.74
N ARG A 30 -5.15 7.21 4.36
CA ARG A 30 -6.49 7.36 3.76
C ARG A 30 -6.45 8.19 2.48
N ARG A 31 -5.53 9.14 2.37
CA ARG A 31 -5.36 9.97 1.17
C ARG A 31 -4.73 9.22 0.00
N THR A 32 -4.00 8.13 0.24
CA THR A 32 -3.40 7.35 -0.85
C THR A 32 -4.41 6.46 -1.58
N GLY A 33 -5.55 6.16 -0.96
CA GLY A 33 -6.55 5.24 -1.51
C GLY A 33 -6.11 3.77 -1.54
N LEU A 34 -4.96 3.44 -0.94
CA LEU A 34 -4.48 2.05 -0.87
C LEU A 34 -5.37 1.19 0.06
N PRO A 35 -5.53 -0.11 -0.24
CA PRO A 35 -6.21 -1.06 0.65
C PRO A 35 -5.60 -1.09 2.06
N SER A 36 -6.37 -1.55 3.05
CA SER A 36 -5.98 -1.56 4.47
C SER A 36 -4.88 -2.57 4.84
N GLY A 37 -4.49 -3.47 3.94
CA GLY A 37 -3.44 -4.47 4.14
C GLY A 37 -2.00 -3.92 4.20
N ARG A 38 -1.01 -4.80 4.34
CA ARG A 38 0.41 -4.42 4.32
C ARG A 38 0.89 -4.30 2.88
N VAL A 39 1.52 -3.19 2.50
CA VAL A 39 2.23 -3.10 1.21
C VAL A 39 3.44 -4.03 1.29
N ILE A 40 3.46 -5.09 0.49
CA ILE A 40 4.56 -6.04 0.42
C ILE A 40 5.46 -5.80 -0.79
N TYR A 41 4.94 -5.07 -1.79
CA TYR A 41 5.64 -4.71 -3.01
C TYR A 41 5.28 -3.29 -3.44
N ALA A 42 6.24 -2.57 -4.02
CA ALA A 42 6.04 -1.28 -4.68
C ALA A 42 6.97 -1.17 -5.89
N ASP A 43 6.44 -0.82 -7.05
CA ASP A 43 7.22 -0.43 -8.24
C ASP A 43 7.76 1.00 -8.13
N THR A 44 8.36 1.29 -6.98
CA THR A 44 9.12 2.50 -6.74
C THR A 44 10.51 2.05 -6.39
N GLY A 45 11.50 2.33 -7.24
CA GLY A 45 12.89 1.84 -7.13
C GLY A 45 13.67 2.23 -5.87
N ALA A 46 13.00 2.66 -4.79
CA ALA A 46 13.56 3.08 -3.52
C ALA A 46 13.84 1.91 -2.55
N TRP A 47 13.28 0.72 -2.77
CA TRP A 47 13.55 -0.47 -1.97
C TRP A 47 14.17 -1.55 -2.87
N GLY A 48 15.29 -2.09 -2.43
CA GLY A 48 16.20 -2.87 -3.26
C GLY A 48 15.59 -4.13 -3.88
N ARG A 49 16.12 -4.42 -5.07
CA ARG A 49 15.97 -5.59 -5.95
C ARG A 49 14.76 -5.58 -6.88
N CYS A 50 15.13 -5.68 -8.16
CA CYS A 50 14.30 -6.05 -9.29
C CYS A 50 13.63 -7.40 -8.99
N GLU A 51 12.51 -7.37 -8.27
CA GLU A 51 11.60 -8.51 -8.17
C GLU A 51 11.01 -8.70 -9.56
N ARG A 52 11.16 -9.93 -10.06
CA ARG A 52 10.76 -10.28 -11.43
C ARG A 52 9.27 -9.97 -11.60
N PRO A 53 8.85 -9.47 -12.78
CA PRO A 53 7.44 -9.33 -13.08
C PRO A 53 6.70 -10.64 -12.84
N LEU A 54 5.44 -10.56 -12.39
CA LEU A 54 4.55 -11.70 -12.29
C LEU A 54 4.43 -12.36 -13.67
N PHE A 55 4.37 -13.69 -13.72
CA PHE A 55 4.31 -14.41 -14.99
C PHE A 55 3.39 -15.62 -14.94
N SER A 56 2.39 -15.59 -15.81
CA SER A 56 1.52 -16.72 -16.11
C SER A 56 2.11 -17.55 -17.26
N ARG A 57 2.46 -18.81 -16.97
CA ARG A 57 2.85 -19.77 -18.02
C ARG A 57 1.67 -20.18 -18.88
N ARG A 58 0.48 -20.30 -18.30
CA ARG A 58 -0.73 -20.79 -18.98
C ARG A 58 -1.20 -19.81 -20.04
N TYR A 59 -1.19 -18.52 -19.73
CA TYR A 59 -1.67 -17.46 -20.61
C TYR A 59 -0.54 -16.71 -21.32
N LEU A 60 0.72 -17.09 -21.07
CA LEU A 60 1.93 -16.42 -21.57
C LEU A 60 1.88 -14.91 -21.31
N LEU A 61 1.40 -14.54 -20.12
CA LEU A 61 1.17 -13.16 -19.71
C LEU A 61 2.19 -12.77 -18.65
N THR A 62 2.74 -11.56 -18.76
CA THR A 62 3.58 -10.98 -17.72
C THR A 62 3.07 -9.60 -17.34
N GLY A 63 3.29 -9.21 -16.09
CA GLY A 63 2.82 -7.93 -15.59
C GLY A 63 3.50 -7.53 -14.30
N LYS A 64 3.53 -6.22 -14.06
CA LYS A 64 4.13 -5.62 -12.87
C LYS A 64 3.17 -4.56 -12.34
N PRO A 65 2.40 -4.87 -11.27
CA PRO A 65 1.52 -3.88 -10.67
C PRO A 65 2.33 -2.81 -9.94
N ASP A 66 1.80 -1.60 -9.77
CA ASP A 66 2.49 -0.55 -9.01
C ASP A 66 2.69 -0.93 -7.54
N TYR A 67 1.75 -1.68 -6.95
CA TYR A 67 1.89 -2.23 -5.59
C TYR A 67 1.24 -3.61 -5.47
N LEU A 68 1.74 -4.42 -4.54
CA LEU A 68 1.00 -5.55 -3.98
C LEU A 68 0.71 -5.29 -2.51
N VAL A 69 -0.56 -5.44 -2.14
CA VAL A 69 -1.02 -5.29 -0.77
C VAL A 69 -1.52 -6.63 -0.24
N GLU A 70 -0.96 -7.08 0.87
CA GLU A 70 -1.41 -8.27 1.57
C GLU A 70 -2.49 -7.90 2.60
N GLU A 71 -3.71 -8.40 2.39
CA GLU A 71 -4.82 -8.25 3.33
C GLU A 71 -5.45 -9.60 3.64
N LYS A 72 -5.43 -10.02 4.91
CA LYS A 72 -6.01 -11.29 5.38
C LYS A 72 -5.52 -12.51 4.58
N GLY A 73 -4.23 -12.55 4.24
CA GLY A 73 -3.60 -13.63 3.46
C GLY A 73 -3.93 -13.62 1.97
N ARG A 74 -4.55 -12.55 1.46
CA ARG A 74 -4.79 -12.35 0.02
C ARG A 74 -3.90 -11.24 -0.50
N LEU A 75 -3.33 -11.46 -1.69
CA LEU A 75 -2.57 -10.45 -2.41
C LEU A 75 -3.52 -9.64 -3.29
N ILE A 76 -3.47 -8.32 -3.15
CA ILE A 76 -4.30 -7.35 -3.88
C ILE A 76 -3.37 -6.51 -4.76
N PRO A 77 -3.40 -6.68 -6.09
CA PRO A 77 -2.66 -5.81 -6.98
C PRO A 77 -3.30 -4.43 -7.05
N VAL A 78 -2.46 -3.39 -7.07
CA VAL A 78 -2.89 -1.99 -7.17
C VAL A 78 -2.15 -1.32 -8.30
N GLU A 79 -2.90 -0.56 -9.10
CA GLU A 79 -2.42 0.27 -10.19
C GLU A 79 -2.82 1.72 -9.92
N VAL A 80 -1.85 2.63 -9.94
CA VAL A 80 -2.04 4.06 -9.75
C VAL A 80 -2.15 4.75 -11.09
N LYS A 81 -3.22 5.53 -11.29
CA LYS A 81 -3.38 6.40 -12.45
C LYS A 81 -3.23 7.86 -12.01
N PRO A 82 -2.25 8.61 -12.55
CA PRO A 82 -1.98 9.99 -12.11
C PRO A 82 -3.05 10.98 -12.58
N THR A 83 -3.84 10.60 -13.58
CA THR A 83 -4.89 11.43 -14.17
C THR A 83 -6.13 11.44 -13.29
N VAL A 84 -6.88 12.56 -13.31
CA VAL A 84 -8.19 12.66 -12.64
C VAL A 84 -9.07 11.49 -13.08
N SER A 85 -9.58 10.74 -12.09
CA SER A 85 -10.44 9.59 -12.38
C SER A 85 -11.75 10.06 -13.01
N PRO A 86 -12.15 9.53 -14.17
CA PRO A 86 -13.53 9.66 -14.65
C PRO A 86 -14.51 9.06 -13.64
N SER A 87 -15.81 9.36 -13.79
CA SER A 87 -16.89 8.81 -12.95
C SER A 87 -16.95 7.28 -12.98
N THR A 88 -16.47 6.68 -14.06
CA THR A 88 -16.29 5.23 -14.21
C THR A 88 -14.93 4.93 -14.80
N PRO A 89 -14.17 3.94 -14.29
CA PRO A 89 -12.87 3.59 -14.84
C PRO A 89 -12.97 3.14 -16.30
N TYR A 90 -11.96 3.48 -17.10
CA TYR A 90 -11.88 2.98 -18.48
C TYR A 90 -11.81 1.46 -18.50
N ARG A 91 -12.43 0.85 -19.52
CA ARG A 91 -12.43 -0.61 -19.71
C ARG A 91 -11.01 -1.20 -19.73
N SER A 92 -10.05 -0.48 -20.30
CA SER A 92 -8.64 -0.87 -20.31
C SER A 92 -8.04 -0.97 -18.90
N HIS A 93 -8.37 -0.03 -17.99
CA HIS A 93 -7.90 -0.08 -16.60
C HIS A 93 -8.50 -1.26 -15.83
N VAL A 94 -9.79 -1.55 -16.06
CA VAL A 94 -10.45 -2.71 -15.46
C VAL A 94 -9.81 -4.01 -15.96
N LEU A 95 -9.57 -4.13 -17.26
CA LEU A 95 -8.91 -5.31 -17.85
C LEU A 95 -7.46 -5.47 -17.39
N GLN A 96 -6.73 -4.37 -17.21
CA GLN A 96 -5.38 -4.40 -16.64
C GLN A 96 -5.38 -4.97 -15.22
N LEU A 97 -6.28 -4.51 -14.35
CA LEU A 97 -6.40 -5.07 -12.99
C LEU A 97 -6.86 -6.53 -13.01
N ALA A 98 -7.78 -6.91 -13.91
CA ALA A 98 -8.18 -8.31 -14.06
C ALA A 98 -6.99 -9.21 -14.45
N ALA A 99 -6.13 -8.74 -15.36
CA ALA A 99 -4.89 -9.41 -15.71
C ALA A 99 -3.92 -9.54 -14.53
N TYR A 100 -3.78 -8.51 -13.70
CA TYR A 100 -2.94 -8.60 -12.50
C TYR A 100 -3.52 -9.54 -11.43
N CYS A 101 -4.83 -9.56 -11.23
CA CYS A 101 -5.46 -10.54 -10.34
C CYS A 101 -5.16 -11.97 -10.80
N LEU A 102 -5.28 -12.23 -12.11
CA LEU A 102 -4.93 -13.53 -12.69
C LEU A 102 -3.45 -13.88 -12.47
N LEU A 103 -2.55 -12.93 -12.70
CA LEU A 103 -1.12 -13.13 -12.52
C LEU A 103 -0.74 -13.41 -11.06
N VAL A 104 -1.41 -12.76 -10.11
CA VAL A 104 -1.25 -13.02 -8.67
C VAL A 104 -1.75 -14.41 -8.26
N GLU A 105 -2.76 -14.95 -8.94
CA GLU A 105 -3.25 -16.32 -8.68
C GLU A 105 -2.35 -17.42 -9.27
N GLU A 106 -1.50 -17.09 -10.25
CA GLU A 106 -0.64 -18.04 -10.95
C GLU A 106 0.86 -17.96 -10.57
N GLU A 107 1.26 -17.02 -9.72
CA GLU A 107 2.58 -17.03 -9.07
C GLU A 107 2.69 -18.11 -7.99
#